data_AF-A0A945FYK6-F1
#
_entry.id   AF-A0A945FYK6-F1
#
_cell.length_a   1.000
_cell.length_b   1.000
_cell.length_c   1.000
_cell.angle_alpha   90.00
_cell.angle_beta   90.00
_cell.angle_gamma   90.00
#
_symmetry.space_group_name_H-M   'P 1'
#
loop_
_entity.id
_entity.type
_entity.pdbx_description
1 polymer ?
#
loop_
_entity_poly.entity_id
_entity_poly.type
_entity_poly.pdbx_seq_one_letter_code
_entity_poly.pdbx_strand_id
1 'polypeptide(L)'
;MLSKNEVYPPAKSNPMATSEDFLGTLSGLELASMPYADLEQLLYDNQIYFHLLKDLLKNGVFNNQDEARLLLMIGIVDAPQSHTLLTEIFLDEEFGSEARFRTLMALKYSKNPLHEKLVDDIFAYSAQPLGGRNAELSHSSMMVLGIVVRNQMNSEFGRELSSRLATELKGSQNIQGKAALLSAIGNSGDSLHEQTVYSYLSDDSSILRERSAKALYHLPSENTLNMLSRSLVSEKEVGTQRAILKSMGPNPMNKAQIDQVYQFASNSEDSDTRKAAILALSMQKEHQVNVKPQLKSLVKKEKSEGNLRAVMRALYKNKK
;
A
#
# COMPACT_ATOMS: atom_id res chain seq x y z
N MET A 1 -9.00 22.99 14.41
CA MET A 1 -7.55 23.10 14.70
C MET A 1 -6.88 23.50 13.39
N LEU A 2 -6.04 24.53 13.40
CA LEU A 2 -5.26 24.92 12.22
C LEU A 2 -4.26 23.80 11.90
N SER A 3 -4.11 23.46 10.63
CA SER A 3 -3.14 22.50 10.14
C SER A 3 -1.71 23.00 10.38
N LYS A 4 -0.74 22.09 10.47
CA LYS A 4 0.68 22.45 10.70
C LYS A 4 1.20 23.45 9.66
N ASN A 5 0.73 23.37 8.42
CA ASN A 5 1.12 24.28 7.34
C ASN A 5 0.48 25.67 7.45
N GLU A 6 -0.66 25.80 8.14
CA GLU A 6 -1.26 27.11 8.47
C GLU A 6 -0.52 27.80 9.61
N VAL A 7 0.08 27.02 10.53
CA VAL A 7 0.84 27.54 11.68
C VAL A 7 2.32 27.78 11.31
N TYR A 8 2.89 26.93 10.46
CA TYR A 8 4.26 27.01 9.97
C TYR A 8 4.27 26.79 8.46
N PRO A 9 3.96 27.83 7.66
CA PRO A 9 3.96 27.69 6.21
C PRO A 9 5.37 27.35 5.73
N PRO A 10 5.50 26.48 4.71
CA PRO A 10 6.79 26.22 4.08
C PRO A 10 7.38 27.54 3.55
N ALA A 11 8.70 27.61 3.48
CA ALA A 11 9.40 28.75 2.91
C ALA A 11 8.86 29.02 1.49
N LYS A 12 8.72 30.28 1.11
CA LYS A 12 8.27 30.62 -0.25
C LYS A 12 9.26 30.05 -1.27
N SER A 13 8.74 29.43 -2.33
CA SER A 13 9.53 28.95 -3.46
C SER A 13 10.30 30.10 -4.11
N ASN A 14 11.56 29.86 -4.44
CA ASN A 14 12.43 30.82 -5.14
C ASN A 14 12.82 30.30 -6.53
N PRO A 15 11.90 30.38 -7.53
CA PRO A 15 12.14 29.82 -8.86
C PRO A 15 13.31 30.51 -9.57
N MET A 16 13.98 29.76 -10.43
CA MET A 16 14.91 30.32 -11.41
C MET A 16 14.20 31.30 -12.34
N ALA A 17 14.96 32.20 -12.96
CA ALA A 17 14.39 33.25 -13.80
C ALA A 17 13.70 32.70 -15.05
N THR A 18 14.21 31.61 -15.62
CA THR A 18 13.71 31.01 -16.85
C THR A 18 13.56 29.50 -16.74
N SER A 19 12.68 28.94 -17.57
CA SER A 19 12.56 27.49 -17.74
C SER A 19 13.85 26.87 -18.26
N GLU A 20 14.53 27.57 -19.16
CA GLU A 20 15.77 27.14 -19.80
C GLU A 20 16.89 26.95 -18.79
N ASP A 21 17.02 27.87 -17.83
CA ASP A 21 17.99 27.78 -16.74
C ASP A 21 17.70 26.56 -15.86
N PHE A 22 16.43 26.32 -15.53
CA PHE A 22 16.02 25.18 -14.73
C PHE A 22 16.28 23.85 -15.44
N LEU A 23 15.82 23.72 -16.69
CA LEU A 23 15.99 22.49 -17.46
C LEU A 23 17.46 22.21 -17.77
N GLY A 24 18.24 23.25 -18.09
CA GLY A 24 19.68 23.15 -18.32
C GLY A 24 20.43 22.72 -17.06
N THR A 25 20.10 23.31 -15.91
CA THR A 25 20.66 22.91 -14.61
C THR A 25 20.31 21.47 -14.29
N LEU A 26 19.02 21.11 -14.38
CA LEU A 26 18.54 19.78 -14.01
C LEU A 26 19.15 18.68 -14.88
N SER A 27 19.26 18.91 -16.19
CA SER A 27 19.82 17.94 -17.15
C SER A 27 21.34 17.78 -17.03
N GLY A 28 22.03 18.78 -16.47
CA GLY A 28 23.48 18.74 -16.25
C GLY A 28 23.91 18.10 -14.94
N LEU A 29 22.97 17.74 -14.06
CA LEU A 29 23.25 17.19 -12.73
C LEU A 29 23.19 15.67 -12.71
N GLU A 30 24.08 15.05 -11.93
CA GLU A 30 24.01 13.63 -11.57
C GLU A 30 23.04 13.44 -10.38
N LEU A 31 21.74 13.43 -10.68
CA LEU A 31 20.65 13.50 -9.69
C LEU A 31 20.71 12.38 -8.64
N ALA A 32 21.10 11.17 -9.04
CA ALA A 32 21.21 10.01 -8.17
C ALA A 32 22.23 10.21 -7.03
N SER A 33 23.28 10.99 -7.30
CA SER A 33 24.38 11.28 -6.38
C SER A 33 24.14 12.54 -5.54
N MET A 34 23.12 13.34 -5.86
CA MET A 34 22.78 14.54 -5.10
C MET A 34 22.22 14.22 -3.70
N PRO A 35 22.52 15.06 -2.69
CA PRO A 35 21.82 15.03 -1.41
C PRO A 35 20.31 15.20 -1.60
N TYR A 36 19.52 14.44 -0.83
CA TYR A 36 18.05 14.47 -0.92
C TYR A 36 17.49 15.87 -0.70
N ALA A 37 17.97 16.59 0.31
CA ALA A 37 17.49 17.92 0.66
C ALA A 37 17.74 18.96 -0.46
N ASP A 38 18.90 18.88 -1.12
CA ASP A 38 19.27 19.85 -2.16
C ASP A 38 18.42 19.65 -3.42
N LEU A 39 18.19 18.40 -3.82
CA LEU A 39 17.31 18.10 -4.95
C LEU A 39 15.84 18.39 -4.62
N GLU A 40 15.39 18.11 -3.40
CA GLU A 40 14.05 18.49 -2.93
C GLU A 40 13.84 20.00 -3.01
N GLN A 41 14.79 20.78 -2.51
CA GLN A 41 14.74 22.24 -2.54
C GLN A 41 14.75 22.77 -3.98
N LEU A 42 15.66 22.28 -4.83
CA LEU A 42 15.73 22.66 -6.24
C LEU A 42 14.39 22.43 -6.95
N LEU A 43 13.77 21.29 -6.72
CA LEU A 43 12.49 20.93 -7.34
C LEU A 43 11.32 21.71 -6.75
N TYR A 44 11.29 21.92 -5.43
CA TYR A 44 10.30 22.74 -4.74
C TYR A 44 10.30 24.18 -5.27
N ASP A 45 11.47 24.77 -5.40
CA ASP A 45 11.64 26.15 -5.88
C ASP A 45 11.16 26.32 -7.32
N ASN A 46 11.29 25.27 -8.15
CA ASN A 46 11.06 25.30 -9.59
C ASN A 46 9.83 24.52 -10.05
N GLN A 47 8.91 24.20 -9.13
CA GLN A 47 7.69 23.42 -9.42
C GLN A 47 6.82 23.97 -10.55
N ILE A 48 6.89 25.28 -10.82
CA ILE A 48 6.19 25.94 -11.92
C ILE A 48 6.59 25.40 -13.31
N TYR A 49 7.81 24.86 -13.44
CA TYR A 49 8.35 24.35 -14.69
C TYR A 49 8.14 22.85 -14.90
N PHE A 50 7.48 22.15 -13.97
CA PHE A 50 7.33 20.68 -14.05
C PHE A 50 6.59 20.20 -15.29
N HIS A 51 5.67 21.00 -15.83
CA HIS A 51 4.98 20.69 -17.08
C HIS A 51 5.92 20.46 -18.27
N LEU A 52 7.14 21.03 -18.23
CA LEU A 52 8.16 20.87 -19.27
C LEU A 52 8.98 19.57 -19.11
N LEU A 53 8.97 18.95 -17.93
CA LEU A 53 9.78 17.77 -17.65
C LEU A 53 9.29 16.53 -18.39
N LYS A 54 8.02 16.50 -18.80
CA LYS A 54 7.45 15.36 -19.53
C LYS A 54 8.24 15.06 -20.80
N ASP A 55 8.55 16.09 -21.59
CA ASP A 55 9.28 15.90 -22.85
C ASP A 55 10.74 15.50 -22.61
N LEU A 56 11.40 16.03 -21.58
CA LEU A 56 12.77 15.62 -21.23
C LEU A 56 12.83 14.14 -20.82
N LEU A 57 11.88 13.71 -19.99
CA LEU A 57 11.76 12.33 -19.54
C LEU A 57 11.48 11.40 -20.73
N LYS A 58 10.55 11.80 -21.62
CA LYS A 58 10.20 11.05 -22.82
C LYS A 58 11.38 10.92 -23.80
N ASN A 59 12.18 11.97 -23.94
CA ASN A 59 13.35 12.01 -24.82
C ASN A 59 14.58 11.30 -24.22
N GLY A 60 14.48 10.71 -23.02
CA GLY A 60 15.56 9.93 -22.41
C GLY A 60 16.78 10.78 -22.04
N VAL A 61 16.58 12.05 -21.68
CA VAL A 61 17.66 12.96 -21.26
C VAL A 61 18.36 12.44 -20.00
N PHE A 62 17.61 11.79 -19.11
CA PHE A 62 18.11 11.22 -17.86
C PHE A 62 18.45 9.74 -18.04
N ASN A 63 19.57 9.31 -17.43
CA ASN A 63 19.82 7.88 -17.28
C ASN A 63 18.80 7.25 -16.30
N ASN A 64 18.77 5.92 -16.26
CA ASN A 64 17.77 5.19 -15.47
C ASN A 64 17.78 5.51 -13.96
N GLN A 65 18.94 5.79 -13.37
CA GLN A 65 19.06 6.10 -11.95
C GLN A 65 18.59 7.53 -11.65
N ASP A 66 18.97 8.47 -12.50
CA ASP A 66 18.58 9.87 -12.38
C ASP A 66 17.08 10.05 -12.63
N GLU A 67 16.52 9.35 -13.62
CA GLU A 67 15.07 9.33 -13.87
C GLU A 67 14.31 8.80 -12.65
N ALA A 68 14.73 7.66 -12.10
CA ALA A 68 14.11 7.09 -10.90
C ALA A 68 14.17 8.05 -9.71
N ARG A 69 15.31 8.72 -9.52
CA ARG A 69 15.49 9.69 -8.44
C ARG A 69 14.65 10.94 -8.66
N LEU A 70 14.59 11.47 -9.88
CA LEU A 70 13.79 12.63 -10.24
C LEU A 70 12.30 12.38 -9.99
N LEU A 71 11.75 11.27 -10.50
CA LEU A 71 10.34 10.93 -10.31
C LEU A 71 9.98 10.76 -8.83
N LEU A 72 10.84 10.11 -8.05
CA LEU A 72 10.68 10.00 -6.60
C LEU A 72 10.63 11.37 -5.93
N MET A 73 11.59 12.25 -6.24
CA MET A 73 11.68 13.56 -5.59
C MET A 73 10.54 14.49 -6.00
N ILE A 74 10.05 14.41 -7.25
CA ILE A 74 8.84 15.11 -7.69
C ILE A 74 7.65 14.69 -6.81
N GLY A 75 7.50 13.40 -6.50
CA GLY A 75 6.47 12.92 -5.57
C GLY A 75 6.65 13.43 -4.14
N ILE A 76 7.89 13.53 -3.66
CA ILE A 76 8.20 14.05 -2.31
C ILE A 76 7.89 15.54 -2.18
N VAL A 77 8.14 16.33 -3.23
CA VAL A 77 7.78 17.76 -3.28
C VAL A 77 6.27 17.96 -3.11
N ASP A 78 5.47 17.03 -3.62
CA ASP A 78 4.02 16.96 -3.34
C ASP A 78 3.25 18.24 -3.70
N ALA A 79 3.56 18.84 -4.85
CA ALA A 79 2.86 20.02 -5.35
C ALA A 79 1.78 19.65 -6.38
N PRO A 80 0.79 20.53 -6.64
CA PRO A 80 -0.21 20.30 -7.68
C PRO A 80 0.41 19.98 -9.06
N GLN A 81 1.48 20.68 -9.43
CA GLN A 81 2.22 20.44 -10.67
C GLN A 81 2.93 19.07 -10.67
N SER A 82 3.36 18.59 -9.50
CA SER A 82 3.91 17.24 -9.33
C SER A 82 2.83 16.20 -9.59
N HIS A 83 1.65 16.35 -9.00
CA HIS A 83 0.54 15.40 -9.19
C HIS A 83 0.09 15.33 -10.64
N THR A 84 0.00 16.48 -11.31
CA THR A 84 -0.34 16.55 -12.74
C THR A 84 0.70 15.82 -13.58
N LEU A 85 1.99 16.18 -13.46
CA LEU A 85 3.06 15.54 -14.23
C LEU A 85 3.12 14.03 -14.02
N LEU A 86 3.06 13.57 -12.75
CA LEU A 86 3.14 12.14 -12.43
C LEU A 86 1.96 11.36 -12.99
N THR A 87 0.74 11.92 -12.91
CA THR A 87 -0.47 11.33 -13.47
C THR A 87 -0.43 11.31 -15.00
N GLU A 88 0.02 12.39 -15.64
CA GLU A 88 0.17 12.47 -17.09
C GLU A 88 1.15 11.42 -17.62
N ILE A 89 2.31 11.25 -16.99
CA ILE A 89 3.27 10.21 -17.36
C ILE A 89 2.69 8.81 -17.10
N PHE A 90 1.98 8.62 -15.98
CA PHE A 90 1.34 7.33 -15.66
C PHE A 90 0.33 6.91 -16.73
N LEU A 91 -0.44 7.84 -17.28
CA LEU A 91 -1.49 7.57 -18.26
C LEU A 91 -0.97 7.48 -19.69
N ASP A 92 0.22 8.00 -19.96
CA ASP A 92 0.81 8.06 -21.29
C ASP A 92 1.48 6.73 -21.67
N GLU A 93 0.93 6.06 -22.69
CA GLU A 93 1.41 4.75 -23.15
C GLU A 93 2.72 4.82 -23.95
N GLU A 94 3.17 6.01 -24.33
CA GLU A 94 4.48 6.19 -24.96
C GLU A 94 5.62 6.03 -23.93
N PHE A 95 5.31 6.13 -22.63
CA PHE A 95 6.24 5.77 -21.57
C PHE A 95 6.23 4.26 -21.31
N GLY A 96 7.43 3.72 -21.07
CA GLY A 96 7.60 2.32 -20.67
C GLY A 96 6.94 2.01 -19.33
N SER A 97 6.55 0.75 -19.12
CA SER A 97 5.86 0.29 -17.90
C SER A 97 6.61 0.61 -16.60
N GLU A 98 7.95 0.64 -16.64
CA GLU A 98 8.79 0.96 -15.48
C GLU A 98 8.67 2.43 -15.07
N ALA A 99 8.78 3.37 -16.02
CA ALA A 99 8.60 4.80 -15.75
C ALA A 99 7.19 5.10 -15.22
N ARG A 100 6.16 4.53 -15.87
CA ARG A 100 4.75 4.63 -15.45
C ARG A 100 4.53 4.07 -14.04
N PHE A 101 5.19 2.97 -13.70
CA PHE A 101 5.14 2.41 -12.35
C PHE A 101 5.82 3.31 -11.32
N ARG A 102 6.99 3.88 -11.67
CA ARG A 102 7.72 4.81 -10.79
C ARG A 102 6.93 6.08 -10.50
N THR A 103 6.26 6.65 -11.50
CA THR A 103 5.43 7.85 -11.27
C THR A 103 4.27 7.58 -10.35
N LEU A 104 3.64 6.42 -10.53
CA LEU A 104 2.59 5.97 -9.63
C LEU A 104 3.12 5.74 -8.21
N MET A 105 4.28 5.12 -8.05
CA MET A 105 4.91 4.95 -6.73
C MET A 105 5.35 6.28 -6.10
N ALA A 106 5.58 7.32 -6.89
CA ALA A 106 5.86 8.66 -6.40
C ALA A 106 4.59 9.36 -5.85
N LEU A 107 3.42 9.13 -6.46
CA LEU A 107 2.13 9.64 -5.95
C LEU A 107 1.77 9.14 -4.54
N LYS A 108 2.36 8.03 -4.08
CA LYS A 108 2.14 7.54 -2.70
C LYS A 108 2.59 8.53 -1.62
N TYR A 109 3.46 9.49 -1.96
CA TYR A 109 3.96 10.50 -1.03
C TYR A 109 3.00 11.68 -0.89
N SER A 110 1.90 11.70 -1.65
CA SER A 110 0.97 12.82 -1.62
C SER A 110 0.32 13.00 -0.25
N LYS A 111 0.59 14.14 0.37
CA LYS A 111 -0.02 14.67 1.61
C LYS A 111 -0.94 15.84 1.30
N ASN A 112 -0.79 16.48 0.14
CA ASN A 112 -1.71 17.48 -0.40
C ASN A 112 -2.80 16.84 -1.28
N PRO A 113 -4.02 17.41 -1.34
CA PRO A 113 -5.10 16.90 -2.18
C PRO A 113 -4.71 16.84 -3.66
N LEU A 114 -5.02 15.72 -4.31
CA LEU A 114 -4.96 15.65 -5.77
C LEU A 114 -6.16 16.39 -6.35
N HIS A 115 -5.99 16.99 -7.52
CA HIS A 115 -7.12 17.55 -8.25
C HIS A 115 -8.11 16.45 -8.65
N GLU A 116 -9.42 16.70 -8.54
CA GLU A 116 -10.49 15.73 -8.78
C GLU A 116 -10.36 15.03 -10.14
N LYS A 117 -10.13 15.81 -11.20
CA LYS A 117 -9.86 15.26 -12.54
C LYS A 117 -8.74 14.19 -12.56
N LEU A 118 -7.65 14.38 -11.83
CA LEU A 118 -6.55 13.39 -11.82
C LEU A 118 -6.99 12.08 -11.15
N VAL A 119 -7.80 12.20 -10.08
CA VAL A 119 -8.42 11.04 -9.44
C VAL A 119 -9.37 10.34 -10.42
N ASP A 120 -10.20 11.08 -11.14
CA ASP A 120 -11.09 10.55 -12.18
C ASP A 120 -10.33 9.81 -13.27
N ASP A 121 -9.24 10.40 -13.77
CA ASP A 121 -8.42 9.78 -14.81
C ASP A 121 -7.80 8.45 -14.32
N ILE A 122 -7.34 8.38 -13.06
CA ILE A 122 -6.80 7.16 -12.46
C ILE A 122 -7.88 6.09 -12.31
N PHE A 123 -9.09 6.46 -11.86
CA PHE A 123 -10.22 5.53 -11.80
C PHE A 123 -10.61 5.03 -13.19
N ALA A 124 -10.71 5.94 -14.16
CA ALA A 124 -11.04 5.61 -15.55
C ALA A 124 -10.03 4.63 -16.16
N TYR A 125 -8.72 4.84 -15.95
CA TYR A 125 -7.69 3.89 -16.35
C TYR A 125 -7.89 2.53 -15.68
N SER A 126 -8.16 2.52 -14.37
CA SER A 126 -8.28 1.26 -13.63
C SER A 126 -9.50 0.42 -14.00
N ALA A 127 -10.57 1.06 -14.49
CA ALA A 127 -11.80 0.41 -14.90
C ALA A 127 -11.70 -0.30 -16.27
N GLN A 128 -10.65 -0.02 -17.05
CA GLN A 128 -10.45 -0.61 -18.37
C GLN A 128 -10.13 -2.11 -18.26
N PRO A 129 -10.59 -2.94 -19.23
CA PRO A 129 -10.27 -4.36 -19.29
C PRO A 129 -8.83 -4.56 -19.80
N LEU A 130 -7.85 -4.25 -18.96
CA LEU A 130 -6.43 -4.32 -19.28
C LEU A 130 -5.87 -5.74 -19.09
N GLY A 131 -4.89 -6.10 -19.91
CA GLY A 131 -4.13 -7.36 -19.82
C GLY A 131 -2.66 -7.12 -19.49
N GLY A 132 -1.97 -8.18 -19.04
CA GLY A 132 -0.52 -8.16 -18.80
C GLY A 132 -0.08 -7.07 -17.83
N ARG A 133 1.01 -6.37 -18.17
CA ARG A 133 1.60 -5.30 -17.32
C ARG A 133 0.64 -4.14 -17.04
N ASN A 134 -0.28 -3.84 -17.95
CA ASN A 134 -1.25 -2.75 -17.74
C ASN A 134 -2.29 -3.13 -16.65
N ALA A 135 -2.60 -4.43 -16.50
CA ALA A 135 -3.43 -4.89 -15.39
C ALA A 135 -2.71 -4.73 -14.04
N GLU A 136 -1.40 -4.97 -13.98
CA GLU A 136 -0.59 -4.76 -12.79
C GLU A 136 -0.48 -3.28 -12.42
N LEU A 137 -0.34 -2.40 -13.42
CA LEU A 137 -0.36 -0.94 -13.23
C LEU A 137 -1.72 -0.46 -12.72
N SER A 138 -2.82 -0.96 -13.28
CA SER A 138 -4.19 -0.66 -12.82
C SER A 138 -4.40 -1.10 -11.37
N HIS A 139 -3.98 -2.31 -11.01
CA HIS A 139 -4.07 -2.76 -9.62
C HIS A 139 -3.23 -1.88 -8.67
N SER A 140 -2.01 -1.55 -9.08
CA SER A 140 -1.11 -0.70 -8.32
C SER A 140 -1.69 0.70 -8.13
N SER A 141 -2.42 1.23 -9.12
CA SER A 141 -2.94 2.59 -9.04
C SER A 141 -4.00 2.73 -7.95
N MET A 142 -4.88 1.74 -7.84
CA MET A 142 -5.84 1.64 -6.73
C MET A 142 -5.13 1.53 -5.38
N MET A 143 -4.10 0.68 -5.28
CA MET A 143 -3.31 0.57 -4.04
C MET A 143 -2.70 1.90 -3.61
N VAL A 144 -2.22 2.71 -4.57
CA VAL A 144 -1.66 4.05 -4.30
C VAL A 144 -2.74 5.03 -3.88
N LEU A 145 -3.92 5.06 -4.52
CA LEU A 145 -5.03 5.89 -4.05
C LEU A 145 -5.40 5.55 -2.61
N GLY A 146 -5.37 4.28 -2.22
CA GLY A 146 -5.50 3.87 -0.82
C GLY A 146 -4.46 4.52 0.09
N ILE A 147 -3.18 4.53 -0.31
CA ILE A 147 -2.12 5.20 0.46
C ILE A 147 -2.34 6.72 0.53
N VAL A 148 -2.81 7.34 -0.56
CA VAL A 148 -3.14 8.78 -0.58
C VAL A 148 -4.25 9.08 0.42
N VAL A 149 -5.30 8.25 0.49
CA VAL A 149 -6.34 8.36 1.54
C VAL A 149 -5.70 8.29 2.92
N ARG A 150 -4.82 7.32 3.18
CA ARG A 150 -4.16 7.18 4.49
C ARG A 150 -3.39 8.44 4.89
N ASN A 151 -2.63 9.02 3.95
CA ASN A 151 -1.86 10.25 4.19
C ASN A 151 -2.76 11.45 4.48
N GLN A 152 -4.00 11.41 4.00
CA GLN A 152 -4.97 12.51 4.05
C GLN A 152 -6.23 12.17 4.86
N MET A 153 -6.18 11.15 5.72
CA MET A 153 -7.34 10.59 6.43
C MET A 153 -8.12 11.63 7.27
N ASN A 154 -7.44 12.69 7.71
CA ASN A 154 -8.03 13.78 8.49
C ASN A 154 -8.58 14.95 7.64
N SER A 155 -8.36 14.94 6.32
CA SER A 155 -8.84 15.97 5.39
C SER A 155 -10.21 15.62 4.80
N GLU A 156 -10.89 16.61 4.24
CA GLU A 156 -12.14 16.41 3.47
C GLU A 156 -11.90 15.52 2.24
N PHE A 157 -10.91 15.88 1.42
CA PHE A 157 -10.48 15.11 0.25
C PHE A 157 -10.23 13.62 0.57
N GLY A 158 -9.51 13.32 1.65
CA GLY A 158 -9.22 11.94 2.04
C GLY A 158 -10.48 11.15 2.42
N ARG A 159 -11.43 11.78 3.13
CA ARG A 159 -12.72 11.14 3.47
C ARG A 159 -13.58 10.89 2.24
N GLU A 160 -13.64 11.85 1.32
CA GLU A 160 -14.36 11.72 0.06
C GLU A 160 -13.77 10.61 -0.83
N LEU A 161 -12.44 10.59 -0.98
CA LEU A 161 -11.75 9.55 -1.74
C LEU A 161 -11.93 8.16 -1.11
N SER A 162 -11.89 8.06 0.23
CA SER A 162 -12.18 6.80 0.94
C SER A 162 -13.59 6.29 0.63
N SER A 163 -14.59 7.18 0.76
CA SER A 163 -15.99 6.88 0.46
C SER A 163 -16.18 6.46 -1.00
N ARG A 164 -15.48 7.12 -1.93
CA ARG A 164 -15.48 6.77 -3.35
C ARG A 164 -14.92 5.37 -3.59
N LEU A 165 -13.77 5.00 -3.00
CA LEU A 165 -13.22 3.64 -3.10
C LEU A 165 -14.23 2.58 -2.65
N ALA A 166 -14.94 2.83 -1.54
CA ALA A 166 -15.97 1.92 -1.04
C ALA A 166 -17.22 1.87 -1.96
N THR A 167 -17.59 2.98 -2.58
CA THR A 167 -18.69 3.07 -3.54
C THR A 167 -18.37 2.30 -4.81
N GLU A 168 -17.18 2.50 -5.38
CA GLU A 168 -16.69 1.76 -6.54
C GLU A 168 -16.59 0.26 -6.25
N LEU A 169 -16.18 -0.14 -5.04
CA LEU A 169 -16.14 -1.55 -4.67
C LEU A 169 -17.52 -2.22 -4.74
N LYS A 170 -18.57 -1.49 -4.35
CA LYS A 170 -19.95 -1.98 -4.41
C LYS A 170 -20.50 -1.99 -5.84
N GLY A 171 -20.09 -1.03 -6.67
CA GLY A 171 -20.52 -0.91 -8.07
C GLY A 171 -19.80 -1.85 -9.04
N SER A 172 -18.54 -2.20 -8.74
CA SER A 172 -17.70 -3.01 -9.62
C SER A 172 -18.28 -4.41 -9.86
N GLN A 173 -18.33 -4.84 -11.12
CA GLN A 173 -18.77 -6.19 -11.51
C GLN A 173 -17.60 -7.16 -11.76
N ASN A 174 -16.38 -6.64 -11.87
CA ASN A 174 -15.19 -7.43 -12.19
C ASN A 174 -14.46 -7.85 -10.90
N ILE A 175 -14.15 -9.14 -10.76
CA ILE A 175 -13.37 -9.70 -9.65
C ILE A 175 -12.02 -8.98 -9.49
N GLN A 176 -11.31 -8.68 -10.57
CA GLN A 176 -10.01 -8.00 -10.48
C GLN A 176 -10.15 -6.55 -9.99
N GLY A 177 -11.18 -5.84 -10.45
CA GLY A 177 -11.51 -4.49 -9.98
C GLY A 177 -11.85 -4.49 -8.48
N LYS A 178 -12.73 -5.40 -8.05
CA LYS A 178 -13.05 -5.59 -6.62
C LYS A 178 -11.80 -5.93 -5.79
N ALA A 179 -10.93 -6.82 -6.29
CA ALA A 179 -9.69 -7.17 -5.61
C ALA A 179 -8.73 -5.97 -5.45
N ALA A 180 -8.63 -5.11 -6.47
CA ALA A 180 -7.85 -3.88 -6.41
C ALA A 180 -8.43 -2.88 -5.40
N LEU A 181 -9.75 -2.69 -5.41
CA LEU A 181 -10.45 -1.80 -4.48
C LEU A 181 -10.40 -2.27 -3.03
N LEU A 182 -10.51 -3.58 -2.77
CA LEU A 182 -10.27 -4.17 -1.45
C LEU A 182 -8.84 -3.87 -0.97
N SER A 183 -7.85 -3.97 -1.85
CA SER A 183 -6.46 -3.66 -1.52
C SER A 183 -6.26 -2.16 -1.25
N ALA A 184 -6.95 -1.29 -2.00
CA ALA A 184 -6.94 0.15 -1.79
C ALA A 184 -7.53 0.53 -0.42
N ILE A 185 -8.70 -0.04 -0.07
CA ILE A 185 -9.35 0.19 1.22
C ILE A 185 -8.49 -0.36 2.37
N GLY A 186 -7.84 -1.52 2.19
CA GLY A 186 -6.85 -1.99 3.16
C GLY A 186 -5.71 -1.00 3.35
N ASN A 187 -5.14 -0.50 2.25
CA ASN A 187 -4.03 0.46 2.30
C ASN A 187 -4.41 1.82 2.91
N SER A 188 -5.68 2.24 2.80
CA SER A 188 -6.17 3.47 3.42
C SER A 188 -6.15 3.41 4.95
N GLY A 189 -6.33 2.22 5.51
CA GLY A 189 -6.45 2.05 6.96
C GLY A 189 -7.74 2.65 7.52
N ASP A 190 -8.71 3.01 6.67
CA ASP A 190 -9.96 3.62 7.09
C ASP A 190 -10.93 2.57 7.64
N SER A 191 -11.04 2.50 8.96
CA SER A 191 -11.91 1.55 9.67
C SER A 191 -13.40 1.74 9.38
N LEU A 192 -13.83 2.87 8.81
CA LEU A 192 -15.23 3.09 8.42
C LEU A 192 -15.72 2.04 7.39
N HIS A 193 -14.80 1.43 6.66
CA HIS A 193 -15.11 0.44 5.63
C HIS A 193 -14.89 -1.02 6.07
N GLU A 194 -14.56 -1.26 7.34
CA GLU A 194 -14.30 -2.60 7.89
C GLU A 194 -15.44 -3.59 7.57
N GLN A 195 -16.69 -3.20 7.84
CA GLN A 195 -17.85 -4.07 7.58
C GLN A 195 -18.05 -4.36 6.08
N THR A 196 -17.72 -3.39 5.22
CA THR A 196 -17.80 -3.57 3.76
C THR A 196 -16.72 -4.53 3.29
N VAL A 197 -15.51 -4.45 3.83
CA VAL A 197 -14.42 -5.40 3.54
C VAL A 197 -14.80 -6.78 4.05
N TYR A 198 -15.32 -6.89 5.27
CA TYR A 198 -15.71 -8.15 5.89
C TYR A 198 -16.73 -8.95 5.06
N SER A 199 -17.72 -8.31 4.44
CA SER A 199 -18.72 -9.04 3.64
C SER A 199 -18.10 -9.87 2.52
N TYR A 200 -16.92 -9.48 2.05
CA TYR A 200 -16.17 -10.23 1.02
C TYR A 200 -15.41 -11.45 1.55
N LEU A 201 -15.33 -11.69 2.86
CA LEU A 201 -14.81 -12.95 3.41
C LEU A 201 -15.74 -14.15 3.14
N SER A 202 -16.98 -13.90 2.72
CA SER A 202 -17.95 -14.93 2.36
C SER A 202 -18.29 -14.94 0.87
N ASP A 203 -17.51 -14.23 0.04
CA ASP A 203 -17.70 -14.19 -1.40
C ASP A 203 -17.36 -15.57 -2.03
N ASP A 204 -18.05 -15.95 -3.10
CA ASP A 204 -17.78 -17.21 -3.82
C ASP A 204 -16.35 -17.25 -4.39
N SER A 205 -15.80 -16.09 -4.75
CA SER A 205 -14.43 -15.95 -5.25
C SER A 205 -13.41 -16.05 -4.13
N SER A 206 -12.54 -17.07 -4.19
CA SER A 206 -11.42 -17.21 -3.26
C SER A 206 -10.45 -16.02 -3.31
N ILE A 207 -10.28 -15.40 -4.48
CA ILE A 207 -9.48 -14.18 -4.65
C ILE A 207 -10.04 -13.04 -3.80
N LEU A 208 -11.36 -12.84 -3.81
CA LEU A 208 -12.00 -11.76 -3.04
C LEU A 208 -11.94 -12.04 -1.54
N ARG A 209 -12.15 -13.29 -1.11
CA ARG A 209 -11.96 -13.68 0.29
C ARG A 209 -10.53 -13.46 0.76
N GLU A 210 -9.53 -13.84 -0.04
CA GLU A 210 -8.12 -13.62 0.27
C GLU A 210 -7.77 -12.13 0.37
N ARG A 211 -8.26 -11.32 -0.57
CA ARG A 211 -8.03 -9.86 -0.59
C ARG A 211 -8.73 -9.16 0.57
N SER A 212 -9.94 -9.56 0.89
CA SER A 212 -10.67 -9.07 2.07
C SER A 212 -9.90 -9.38 3.35
N ALA A 213 -9.44 -10.62 3.53
CA ALA A 213 -8.61 -10.98 4.68
C ALA A 213 -7.35 -10.12 4.76
N LYS A 214 -6.63 -9.93 3.65
CA LYS A 214 -5.45 -9.05 3.60
C LYS A 214 -5.76 -7.60 3.92
N ALA A 215 -6.89 -7.07 3.47
CA ALA A 215 -7.31 -5.71 3.79
C ALA A 215 -7.59 -5.54 5.28
N LEU A 216 -8.25 -6.53 5.91
CA LEU A 216 -8.53 -6.54 7.35
C LEU A 216 -7.25 -6.58 8.23
N TYR A 217 -6.12 -7.05 7.72
CA TYR A 217 -4.82 -6.90 8.42
C TYR A 217 -4.50 -5.43 8.73
N HIS A 218 -4.87 -4.53 7.81
CA HIS A 218 -4.61 -3.10 7.91
C HIS A 218 -5.76 -2.31 8.56
N LEU A 219 -6.85 -2.99 8.94
CA LEU A 219 -8.02 -2.43 9.61
C LEU A 219 -8.23 -3.11 10.99
N PRO A 220 -7.23 -3.12 11.90
CA PRO A 220 -7.33 -3.86 13.15
C PRO A 220 -8.41 -3.29 14.07
N SER A 221 -9.33 -4.16 14.49
CA SER A 221 -10.31 -3.89 15.53
C SER A 221 -10.68 -5.19 16.26
N GLU A 222 -11.27 -5.09 17.46
CA GLU A 222 -11.77 -6.26 18.17
C GLU A 222 -12.81 -7.04 17.34
N ASN A 223 -13.58 -6.32 16.52
CA ASN A 223 -14.59 -6.91 15.66
C ASN A 223 -13.97 -7.68 14.49
N THR A 224 -12.93 -7.12 13.87
CA THR A 224 -12.16 -7.75 12.79
C THR A 224 -11.62 -9.12 13.21
N LEU A 225 -11.12 -9.24 14.44
CA LEU A 225 -10.59 -10.53 14.90
C LEU A 225 -11.69 -11.60 15.03
N ASN A 226 -12.86 -11.23 15.55
CA ASN A 226 -14.01 -12.14 15.65
C ASN A 226 -14.50 -12.57 14.26
N MET A 227 -14.53 -11.63 13.31
CA MET A 227 -14.85 -11.87 11.91
C MET A 227 -13.90 -12.87 11.26
N LEU A 228 -12.59 -12.63 11.35
CA LEU A 228 -11.54 -13.51 10.82
C LEU A 228 -11.60 -14.90 11.44
N SER A 229 -11.79 -15.00 12.75
CA SER A 229 -11.89 -16.28 13.46
C SER A 229 -13.08 -17.11 12.96
N ARG A 230 -14.24 -16.49 12.72
CA ARG A 230 -15.42 -17.17 12.14
C ARG A 230 -15.15 -17.66 10.73
N SER A 231 -14.61 -16.81 9.85
CA SER A 231 -14.29 -17.19 8.47
C SER A 231 -13.25 -18.30 8.39
N LEU A 232 -12.27 -18.33 9.30
CA LEU A 232 -11.24 -19.38 9.34
C LEU A 232 -11.82 -20.78 9.60
N VAL A 233 -12.95 -20.90 10.32
CA VAL A 233 -13.57 -22.20 10.63
C VAL A 233 -14.08 -22.88 9.36
N SER A 234 -14.64 -22.12 8.43
CA SER A 234 -15.29 -22.64 7.22
C SER A 234 -14.41 -22.57 5.97
N GLU A 235 -13.31 -21.82 5.99
CA GLU A 235 -12.44 -21.65 4.82
C GLU A 235 -11.69 -22.93 4.48
N LYS A 236 -11.70 -23.30 3.20
CA LYS A 236 -11.05 -24.50 2.67
C LYS A 236 -9.89 -24.16 1.73
N GLU A 237 -9.90 -22.98 1.13
CA GLU A 237 -8.85 -22.52 0.23
C GLU A 237 -7.61 -22.13 1.00
N VAL A 238 -6.52 -22.85 0.75
CA VAL A 238 -5.24 -22.70 1.46
C VAL A 238 -4.71 -21.27 1.38
N GLY A 239 -4.81 -20.63 0.22
CA GLY A 239 -4.39 -19.23 0.03
C GLY A 239 -5.14 -18.26 0.95
N THR A 240 -6.45 -18.44 1.05
CA THR A 240 -7.31 -17.62 1.92
C THR A 240 -7.09 -17.94 3.39
N GLN A 241 -6.93 -19.21 3.78
CA GLN A 241 -6.57 -19.58 5.16
C GLN A 241 -5.28 -18.88 5.59
N ARG A 242 -4.24 -18.90 4.75
CA ARG A 242 -2.96 -18.21 5.02
C ARG A 242 -3.17 -16.71 5.20
N ALA A 243 -4.01 -16.09 4.39
CA ALA A 243 -4.33 -14.66 4.50
C ALA A 243 -5.06 -14.37 5.83
N ILE A 244 -6.12 -15.11 6.14
CA ILE A 244 -6.88 -14.96 7.38
C ILE A 244 -5.96 -15.10 8.61
N LEU A 245 -5.15 -16.16 8.65
CA LEU A 245 -4.21 -16.41 9.76
C LEU A 245 -3.25 -15.24 9.96
N LYS A 246 -2.66 -14.71 8.88
CA LYS A 246 -1.77 -13.52 8.96
C LYS A 246 -2.50 -12.31 9.51
N SER A 247 -3.75 -12.09 9.09
CA SER A 247 -4.58 -10.96 9.50
C SER A 247 -5.06 -11.02 10.95
N MET A 248 -5.06 -12.20 11.57
CA MET A 248 -5.34 -12.32 13.01
C MET A 248 -4.18 -11.82 13.89
N GLY A 249 -2.94 -11.85 13.38
CA GLY A 249 -1.72 -11.53 14.15
C GLY A 249 -1.66 -10.12 14.77
N PRO A 250 -2.01 -9.04 14.05
CA PRO A 250 -2.00 -7.66 14.57
C PRO A 250 -2.99 -7.35 15.70
N ASN A 251 -3.93 -8.27 15.99
CA ASN A 251 -4.95 -8.07 17.00
C ASN A 251 -4.66 -8.93 18.25
N PRO A 252 -4.98 -8.46 19.46
CA PRO A 252 -4.85 -9.26 20.68
C PRO A 252 -5.84 -10.43 20.65
N MET A 253 -5.32 -11.65 20.62
CA MET A 253 -6.12 -12.88 20.57
C MET A 253 -6.51 -13.38 21.96
N ASN A 254 -7.76 -13.80 22.11
CA ASN A 254 -8.21 -14.54 23.28
C ASN A 254 -7.78 -16.03 23.22
N LYS A 255 -7.98 -16.76 24.31
CA LYS A 255 -7.57 -18.17 24.42
C LYS A 255 -8.14 -19.05 23.30
N ALA A 256 -9.42 -18.92 22.97
CA ALA A 256 -10.06 -19.73 21.94
C ALA A 256 -9.46 -19.47 20.55
N GLN A 257 -9.18 -18.20 20.24
CA GLN A 257 -8.52 -17.80 18.98
C GLN A 257 -7.07 -18.28 18.92
N ILE A 258 -6.32 -18.20 20.02
CA ILE A 258 -4.96 -18.78 20.11
C ILE A 258 -5.00 -20.28 19.85
N ASP A 259 -5.92 -21.00 20.49
CA ASP A 259 -6.06 -22.44 20.32
C ASP A 259 -6.43 -22.78 18.88
N GLN A 260 -7.35 -22.03 18.26
CA GLN A 260 -7.71 -22.17 16.85
C GLN A 260 -6.50 -21.99 15.93
N VAL A 261 -5.76 -20.88 16.06
CA VAL A 261 -4.55 -20.62 15.26
C VAL A 261 -3.49 -21.70 15.50
N TYR A 262 -3.33 -22.16 16.74
CA TYR A 262 -2.39 -23.23 17.08
C TYR A 262 -2.74 -24.57 16.40
N GLN A 263 -4.03 -24.91 16.21
CA GLN A 263 -4.40 -26.10 15.45
C GLN A 263 -3.85 -26.05 14.02
N PHE A 264 -3.94 -24.89 13.35
CA PHE A 264 -3.36 -24.71 12.02
C PHE A 264 -1.82 -24.80 12.06
N ALA A 265 -1.18 -24.20 13.06
CA ALA A 265 0.27 -24.28 13.24
C ALA A 265 0.79 -25.72 13.47
N SER A 266 0.02 -26.55 14.19
CA SER A 266 0.42 -27.92 14.55
C SER A 266 0.05 -28.96 13.48
N ASN A 267 -1.11 -28.81 12.84
CA ASN A 267 -1.75 -29.92 12.12
C ASN A 267 -1.98 -29.66 10.63
N SER A 268 -1.80 -28.43 10.13
CA SER A 268 -1.96 -28.18 8.69
C SER A 268 -0.90 -28.93 7.89
N GLU A 269 -1.31 -29.63 6.83
CA GLU A 269 -0.40 -30.33 5.92
C GLU A 269 0.48 -29.33 5.16
N ASP A 270 -0.06 -28.15 4.86
CA ASP A 270 0.62 -27.10 4.13
C ASP A 270 1.62 -26.33 5.01
N SER A 271 2.90 -26.35 4.61
CA SER A 271 3.98 -25.72 5.38
C SER A 271 3.81 -24.21 5.52
N ASP A 272 3.26 -23.54 4.51
CA ASP A 272 3.08 -22.09 4.53
C ASP A 272 1.89 -21.66 5.39
N THR A 273 0.83 -22.46 5.46
CA THR A 273 -0.28 -22.29 6.42
C THR A 273 0.22 -22.44 7.85
N ARG A 274 1.04 -23.48 8.12
CA ARG A 274 1.70 -23.59 9.43
C ARG A 274 2.55 -22.35 9.75
N LYS A 275 3.32 -21.86 8.77
CA LYS A 275 4.15 -20.65 8.91
C LYS A 275 3.31 -19.41 9.21
N ALA A 276 2.20 -19.21 8.50
CA ALA A 276 1.28 -18.10 8.71
C ALA A 276 0.72 -18.12 10.14
N ALA A 277 0.28 -19.28 10.62
CA ALA A 277 -0.19 -19.45 11.99
C ALA A 277 0.91 -19.22 13.04
N ILE A 278 2.13 -19.71 12.82
CA ILE A 278 3.29 -19.46 13.69
C ILE A 278 3.58 -17.95 13.80
N LEU A 279 3.55 -17.23 12.67
CA LEU A 279 3.77 -15.79 12.66
C LEU A 279 2.68 -15.04 13.40
N ALA A 280 1.41 -15.41 13.20
CA ALA A 280 0.28 -14.84 13.92
C ALA A 280 0.39 -15.04 15.44
N LEU A 281 0.75 -16.24 15.89
CA LEU A 281 1.05 -16.51 17.31
C LEU A 281 2.23 -15.67 17.80
N SER A 282 3.29 -15.53 17.00
CA SER A 282 4.49 -14.78 17.40
C SER A 282 4.21 -13.30 17.68
N MET A 283 3.28 -12.69 16.95
CA MET A 283 2.86 -11.29 17.14
C MET A 283 2.14 -11.07 18.47
N GLN A 284 1.55 -12.11 19.07
CA GLN A 284 0.83 -12.00 20.35
C GLN A 284 1.71 -11.56 21.52
N LYS A 285 3.02 -11.74 21.41
CA LYS A 285 4.00 -11.20 22.36
C LYS A 285 3.92 -9.66 22.44
N GLU A 286 3.60 -8.97 21.34
CA GLU A 286 3.46 -7.52 21.29
C GLU A 286 2.25 -7.04 22.10
N HIS A 287 1.24 -7.90 22.24
CA HIS A 287 0.04 -7.67 23.04
C HIS A 287 0.13 -8.26 24.47
N GLN A 288 1.32 -8.68 24.91
CA GLN A 288 1.55 -9.31 26.22
C GLN A 288 0.76 -10.62 26.44
N VAL A 289 0.30 -11.26 25.37
CA VAL A 289 -0.43 -12.53 25.41
C VAL A 289 0.58 -13.69 25.40
N ASN A 290 0.50 -14.57 26.41
CA ASN A 290 1.46 -15.66 26.57
C ASN A 290 1.14 -16.87 25.67
N VAL A 291 1.84 -16.95 24.53
CA VAL A 291 1.79 -18.09 23.60
C VAL A 291 3.02 -19.00 23.68
N LYS A 292 3.92 -18.81 24.66
CA LYS A 292 5.15 -19.60 24.79
C LYS A 292 4.90 -21.11 24.89
N PRO A 293 3.89 -21.61 25.64
CA PRO A 293 3.60 -23.04 25.69
C PRO A 293 3.30 -23.64 24.31
N GLN A 294 2.46 -22.98 23.52
CA GLN A 294 2.09 -23.36 22.16
C GLN A 294 3.32 -23.34 21.24
N LEU A 295 4.14 -22.29 21.29
CA LEU A 295 5.34 -22.22 20.46
C LEU A 295 6.38 -23.30 20.83
N LYS A 296 6.55 -23.62 22.12
CA LYS A 296 7.46 -24.69 22.56
C LYS A 296 7.01 -26.09 22.10
N SER A 297 5.71 -26.36 22.06
CA SER A 297 5.22 -27.65 21.57
C SER A 297 5.46 -27.84 20.07
N LEU A 298 5.42 -26.75 19.29
CA LEU A 298 5.69 -26.78 17.84
C LEU A 298 7.14 -27.16 17.52
N VAL A 299 8.11 -26.81 18.36
CA VAL A 299 9.55 -27.15 18.15
C VAL A 299 9.75 -28.66 17.94
N LYS A 300 8.97 -29.50 18.63
CA LYS A 300 9.08 -30.97 18.53
C LYS A 300 8.34 -31.56 17.34
N LYS A 301 7.39 -30.82 16.75
CA LYS A 301 6.47 -31.32 15.72
C LYS A 301 6.79 -30.78 14.33
N GLU A 302 7.38 -29.59 14.24
CA GLU A 302 7.64 -28.94 12.96
C GLU A 302 8.77 -29.64 12.21
N LYS A 303 8.52 -29.90 10.92
CA LYS A 303 9.42 -30.61 10.00
C LYS A 303 10.14 -29.66 9.05
N SER A 304 9.54 -28.50 8.78
CA SER A 304 10.11 -27.47 7.91
C SER A 304 11.14 -26.65 8.67
N GLU A 305 12.38 -26.63 8.16
CA GLU A 305 13.46 -25.83 8.75
C GLU A 305 13.10 -24.34 8.80
N GLY A 306 12.46 -23.81 7.76
CA GLY A 306 12.02 -22.42 7.69
C GLY A 306 11.01 -22.07 8.79
N ASN A 307 10.08 -22.99 9.09
CA ASN A 307 9.10 -22.80 10.15
C ASN A 307 9.73 -22.97 11.53
N LEU A 308 10.64 -23.92 11.70
CA LEU A 308 11.39 -24.08 12.95
C LEU A 308 12.19 -22.81 13.27
N ARG A 309 12.86 -22.22 12.28
CA ARG A 309 13.52 -20.91 12.43
C ARG A 309 12.53 -19.82 12.85
N ALA A 310 11.31 -19.80 12.30
CA ALA A 310 10.27 -18.86 12.71
C ALA A 310 9.83 -19.05 14.16
N VAL A 311 9.60 -20.29 14.60
CA VAL A 311 9.28 -20.64 16.00
C VAL A 311 10.41 -20.22 16.95
N MET A 312 11.66 -20.53 16.60
CA MET A 312 12.82 -20.17 17.41
C MET A 312 12.99 -18.65 17.51
N ARG A 313 12.78 -17.90 16.43
CA ARG A 313 12.76 -16.43 16.47
C ARG A 313 11.66 -15.92 17.38
N ALA A 314 10.45 -16.49 17.32
CA ALA A 314 9.34 -16.10 18.18
C ALA A 314 9.63 -16.33 19.67
N LEU A 315 10.28 -17.44 20.01
CA LEU A 315 10.62 -17.79 21.40
C LEU A 315 11.78 -16.96 21.98
N TYR A 316 12.82 -16.71 21.19
CA TYR A 316 14.12 -16.25 21.71
C TYR A 316 14.57 -14.87 21.22
N LYS A 317 13.91 -14.28 20.20
CA LYS A 317 14.25 -12.91 19.80
C LYS A 317 13.70 -11.94 20.86
N ASN A 318 14.61 -11.37 21.66
CA ASN A 318 14.33 -10.22 22.50
C ASN A 318 14.18 -8.98 21.60
N LYS A 319 13.26 -8.07 21.95
CA LYS A 319 13.22 -6.75 21.31
C LYS A 319 14.58 -6.09 21.57
N LYS A 320 15.29 -5.72 20.51
CA LYS A 320 16.24 -4.60 20.59
C LYS A 320 15.42 -3.33 20.59
#